data_AF-A0A409XD54-F1
#
_entry.id   AF-A0A409XD54-F1
#
_cell.length_a   1.000
_cell.length_b   1.000
_cell.length_c   1.000
_cell.angle_alpha   90.00
_cell.angle_beta   90.00
_cell.angle_gamma   90.00
#
_symmetry.space_group_name_H-M   'P 1'
#
loop_
_entity.id
_entity.type
_entity.pdbx_description
1 polymer ?
#
loop_
_entity_poly.entity_id
_entity_poly.type
_entity_poly.pdbx_seq_one_letter_code
_entity_poly.pdbx_strand_id
1 'polypeptide(L)'
;MFGKISSWWSPTPAVDDKPYNPSDPKMNPLNPKGLKPCCACPETKSKRDDCFLRYDPSDAEGKCKEELANHIACMRSLGFKV
;
A
#
# COMPACT_ATOMS: atom_id res chain seq x y z
N MET A 1 16.93 -55.53 12.09
CA MET A 1 15.82 -54.67 12.56
C MET A 1 15.87 -53.39 11.73
N PHE A 2 15.46 -53.51 10.46
CA PHE A 2 15.46 -52.42 9.48
C PHE A 2 14.16 -51.65 9.63
N GLY A 3 14.23 -50.45 10.20
CA GLY A 3 13.05 -49.61 10.34
C GLY A 3 13.44 -48.15 10.47
N LYS A 4 12.79 -47.33 9.64
CA LYS A 4 12.72 -45.85 9.72
C LYS A 4 13.79 -45.08 8.93
N ILE A 5 13.76 -45.22 7.60
CA ILE A 5 14.21 -44.18 6.67
C ILE A 5 13.16 -43.98 5.56
N SER A 6 12.03 -43.33 5.85
CA SER A 6 11.03 -43.04 4.80
C SER A 6 10.11 -41.86 5.12
N SER A 7 10.64 -40.74 5.59
CA SER A 7 9.78 -39.57 5.79
C SER A 7 10.44 -38.22 5.53
N TRP A 8 11.52 -38.16 4.74
CA TRP A 8 12.23 -36.90 4.49
C TRP A 8 11.90 -36.16 3.19
N TRP A 9 10.89 -36.60 2.43
CA TRP A 9 10.45 -35.88 1.22
C TRP A 9 8.95 -35.56 1.23
N SER A 10 8.43 -35.04 2.33
CA SER A 10 7.11 -34.40 2.28
C SER A 10 7.30 -32.95 1.81
N PRO A 11 6.83 -32.56 0.61
CA PRO A 11 6.78 -31.15 0.25
C PRO A 11 5.70 -30.52 1.13
N THR A 12 6.11 -29.79 2.17
CA THR A 12 5.19 -28.90 2.86
C THR A 12 4.68 -27.89 1.84
N PRO A 13 3.36 -27.67 1.71
CA PRO A 13 2.86 -26.58 0.88
C PRO A 13 3.50 -25.29 1.39
N ALA A 14 4.21 -24.58 0.50
CA ALA A 14 4.81 -23.30 0.82
C ALA A 14 3.68 -22.34 1.19
N VAL A 15 3.45 -22.17 2.50
CA VAL A 15 2.83 -20.96 3.00
C VAL A 15 3.78 -19.84 2.60
N ASP A 16 3.36 -19.10 1.59
CA ASP A 16 4.11 -17.99 1.04
C ASP A 16 4.06 -16.87 2.08
N ASP A 17 4.98 -16.89 3.05
CA ASP A 17 5.15 -15.89 4.14
C ASP A 17 5.61 -14.52 3.59
N LYS A 18 5.06 -14.07 2.45
CA LYS A 18 5.39 -12.77 1.87
C LYS A 18 4.65 -11.66 2.63
N PRO A 19 5.34 -10.56 2.99
CA PRO A 19 4.71 -9.42 3.64
C PRO A 19 3.64 -8.80 2.72
N TYR A 20 2.54 -8.31 3.33
CA TYR A 20 1.44 -7.70 2.59
C TYR A 20 1.94 -6.57 1.67
N ASN A 21 1.76 -6.75 0.36
CA ASN A 21 2.09 -5.75 -0.63
C ASN A 21 0.79 -5.17 -1.23
N PRO A 22 0.40 -3.93 -0.89
CA PRO A 22 -0.82 -3.30 -1.41
C PRO A 22 -0.75 -2.95 -2.91
N SER A 23 0.42 -3.10 -3.52
CA SER A 23 0.63 -2.94 -4.98
C SER A 23 0.48 -4.27 -5.72
N ASP A 24 0.32 -5.40 -5.03
CA ASP A 24 0.01 -6.68 -5.68
C ASP A 24 -1.52 -6.77 -5.90
N PRO A 25 -2.01 -6.82 -7.16
CA PRO A 25 -3.44 -6.95 -7.44
C PRO A 25 -4.09 -8.19 -6.81
N LYS A 26 -3.30 -9.25 -6.54
CA LYS A 26 -3.79 -10.46 -5.88
C LYS A 26 -4.11 -10.23 -4.40
N MET A 27 -3.38 -9.30 -3.76
CA MET A 27 -3.53 -8.97 -2.34
C MET A 27 -4.42 -7.73 -2.14
N ASN A 28 -4.52 -6.85 -3.14
CA ASN A 28 -5.38 -5.69 -3.15
C ASN A 28 -6.23 -5.62 -4.43
N PRO A 29 -7.42 -6.25 -4.45
CA PRO A 29 -8.31 -6.25 -5.61
C PRO A 29 -8.82 -4.87 -6.02
N LEU A 30 -8.79 -3.88 -5.10
CA LEU A 30 -9.18 -2.49 -5.37
C LEU A 30 -8.13 -1.72 -6.18
N ASN A 31 -6.93 -2.29 -6.32
CA ASN A 31 -5.84 -1.76 -7.14
C ASN A 31 -5.48 -2.75 -8.27
N PRO A 32 -6.37 -2.94 -9.25
CA PRO A 32 -6.18 -3.92 -10.32
C PRO A 32 -4.95 -3.62 -11.20
N LYS A 33 -4.53 -2.35 -11.24
CA LYS A 33 -3.35 -1.89 -11.97
C LYS A 33 -2.04 -2.10 -11.21
N GLY A 34 -2.10 -2.56 -9.95
CA GLY A 34 -0.92 -2.78 -9.13
C GLY A 34 -0.09 -1.52 -8.89
N LEU A 35 -0.76 -0.36 -8.82
CA LEU A 35 -0.11 0.92 -8.63
C LEU A 35 0.58 0.97 -7.26
N LYS A 36 1.73 1.61 -7.19
CA LYS A 36 2.35 1.98 -5.92
C LYS A 36 1.63 3.20 -5.32
N PRO A 37 1.64 3.40 -3.99
CA PRO A 37 1.00 4.56 -3.35
C PRO A 37 1.44 5.91 -3.93
N CYS A 38 2.70 6.03 -4.34
CA CYS A 38 3.24 7.24 -4.95
C CYS A 38 2.63 7.60 -6.32
N CYS A 39 2.03 6.63 -7.02
CA CYS A 39 1.43 6.78 -8.35
C CYS A 39 -0.09 6.60 -8.36
N ALA A 40 -0.69 6.22 -7.23
CA ALA A 40 -2.11 5.92 -7.12
C ALA A 40 -3.01 7.14 -7.39
N CYS A 41 -2.56 8.31 -6.95
CA CYS A 41 -3.38 9.52 -6.87
C CYS A 41 -2.60 10.78 -7.31
N PRO A 42 -2.19 10.92 -8.59
CA PRO A 42 -1.33 12.01 -9.04
C PRO A 42 -2.00 13.39 -8.89
N GLU A 43 -3.29 13.50 -9.22
CA GLU A 43 -4.03 14.77 -9.18
C GLU A 43 -4.14 15.34 -7.77
N THR A 44 -4.56 14.53 -6.80
CA THR A 44 -4.72 14.97 -5.40
C THR A 44 -3.38 15.12 -4.69
N LYS A 45 -2.37 14.31 -5.09
CA LYS A 45 -1.00 14.46 -4.59
C LYS A 45 -0.41 15.81 -5.01
N SER A 46 -0.54 16.19 -6.28
CA SER A 46 -0.02 17.48 -6.77
C SER A 46 -0.65 18.64 -6.03
N LYS A 47 -1.98 18.67 -5.88
CA LYS A 47 -2.67 19.73 -5.15
C LYS A 47 -2.25 19.83 -3.69
N ARG A 48 -2.10 18.68 -3.00
CA ARG A 48 -1.56 18.63 -1.64
C ARG A 48 -0.14 19.19 -1.60
N ASP A 49 0.74 18.71 -2.47
CA ASP A 49 2.15 19.12 -2.48
C ASP A 49 2.28 20.62 -2.77
N ASP A 50 1.54 21.14 -3.74
CA ASP A 50 1.46 22.57 -4.04
C ASP A 50 0.93 23.38 -2.86
N CYS A 51 0.00 22.83 -2.07
CA CYS A 51 -0.50 23.49 -0.87
C CYS A 51 0.59 23.54 0.22
N PHE A 52 1.26 22.41 0.49
CA PHE A 52 2.31 22.33 1.51
C PHE A 52 3.55 23.16 1.15
N LEU A 53 3.84 23.37 -0.14
CA LEU A 53 4.93 24.24 -0.58
C LEU A 53 4.64 25.74 -0.44
N ARG A 54 3.38 26.14 -0.26
CA ARG A 54 2.97 27.56 -0.13
C ARG A 54 2.96 28.06 1.31
N TYR A 55 2.90 27.16 2.30
CA TYR A 55 2.78 27.51 3.70
C TYR A 55 3.98 26.99 4.49
N ASP A 56 4.29 27.65 5.60
CA ASP A 56 5.26 27.13 6.56
C ASP A 56 4.82 25.76 7.10
N PRO A 57 5.75 24.82 7.37
CA PRO A 57 5.42 23.47 7.85
C PRO A 57 4.55 23.46 9.11
N SER A 58 4.74 24.45 9.99
CA SER A 58 3.96 24.61 11.22
C SER A 58 2.48 24.92 11.00
N ASP A 59 2.15 25.54 9.85
CA ASP A 59 0.80 25.98 9.50
C ASP A 59 0.14 25.09 8.42
N ALA A 60 0.97 24.39 7.63
CA ALA A 60 0.53 23.64 6.45
C ALA A 60 -0.47 22.53 6.79
N GLU A 61 -0.29 21.82 7.90
CA GLU A 61 -1.22 20.75 8.31
C GLU A 61 -2.66 21.26 8.52
N GLY A 62 -2.81 22.46 9.08
CA GLY A 62 -4.12 23.09 9.27
C GLY A 62 -4.68 23.66 7.98
N LYS A 63 -3.85 24.40 7.23
CA LYS A 63 -4.28 25.12 6.00
C LYS A 63 -4.54 24.19 4.81
N CYS A 64 -3.84 23.05 4.75
CA CYS A 64 -3.94 22.07 3.67
C CYS A 64 -4.78 20.84 4.03
N LYS A 65 -5.54 20.89 5.13
CA LYS A 65 -6.32 19.75 5.65
C LYS A 65 -7.27 19.16 4.60
N GLU A 66 -7.90 19.99 3.79
CA GLU A 66 -8.82 19.55 2.73
C GLU A 66 -8.08 18.79 1.63
N GLU A 67 -6.98 19.35 1.11
CA GLU A 67 -6.18 18.69 0.06
C GLU A 67 -5.56 17.39 0.55
N LEU A 68 -5.12 17.36 1.81
CA LEU A 68 -4.65 16.14 2.46
C LEU A 68 -5.78 15.10 2.59
N ALA A 69 -6.98 15.51 3.02
CA ALA A 69 -8.14 14.62 3.12
C ALA A 69 -8.54 14.04 1.76
N ASN A 70 -8.52 14.86 0.69
CA ASN A 70 -8.77 14.43 -0.68
C ASN A 70 -7.75 13.39 -1.15
N HIS A 71 -6.47 13.60 -0.85
CA HIS A 71 -5.42 12.65 -1.19
C HIS A 71 -5.56 11.33 -0.43
N ILE A 72 -5.84 11.38 0.86
CA ILE A 72 -6.08 10.20 1.70
C ILE A 72 -7.33 9.44 1.23
N ALA A 73 -8.42 10.14 0.90
CA ALA A 73 -9.63 9.53 0.37
C ALA A 73 -9.38 8.76 -0.94
N CYS A 74 -8.57 9.34 -1.84
CA CYS A 74 -8.15 8.66 -3.07
C CYS A 74 -7.31 7.40 -2.79
N MET A 75 -6.36 7.45 -1.84
CA MET A 75 -5.58 6.27 -1.49
C MET A 75 -6.44 5.17 -0.84
N ARG A 76 -7.42 5.56 -0.01
CA ARG A 76 -8.34 4.62 0.64
C ARG A 76 -9.31 3.95 -0.34
N SER A 77 -9.75 4.66 -1.39
CA SER A 77 -10.61 4.06 -2.43
C SER A 77 -9.90 2.95 -3.21
N LEU A 78 -8.57 3.01 -3.28
CA LEU A 78 -7.71 1.99 -3.90
C LEU A 78 -7.23 0.93 -2.90
N GLY A 79 -7.71 0.92 -1.66
CA GLY A 79 -7.38 -0.11 -0.66
C GLY A 79 -6.03 0.07 0.04
N PHE A 80 -5.37 1.23 -0.11
CA PHE A 80 -4.16 1.53 0.67
C PHE A 80 -4.53 1.87 2.12
N LYS A 81 -3.79 1.28 3.08
CA LYS A 81 -3.90 1.58 4.50
C LYS A 81 -2.96 2.75 4.82
N VAL A 82 -3.54 3.94 4.95
CA VAL A 82 -2.88 5.25 5.13
C VAL A 82 -3.50 6.03 6.28
#